data_AF-A0A812IQI6-F1
#
_entry.id   AF-A0A812IQI6-F1
#
_cell.length_a   1.000
_cell.length_b   1.000
_cell.length_c   1.000
_cell.angle_alpha   90.00
_cell.angle_beta   90.00
_cell.angle_gamma   90.00
#
_symmetry.space_group_name_H-M   'P 1'
#
loop_
_entity.id
_entity.type
_entity.pdbx_description
1 polymer ?
#
loop_
_entity_poly.entity_id
_entity_poly.type
_entity_poly.pdbx_seq_one_letter_code
_entity_poly.pdbx_strand_id
1 'polypeptide(L)'
;MGAAIAGLAVEEIILLVVSGAALTTLGVCGAVALANSTQNCSCGAAPTIPQANSKNFKIQAASDISSLSLVSAKLIGETVQNSKVPFSFSFLIGKGDSNGKPAYHAGVLMEGSFDVSGSAFNFMFVDRWQDGVVVTFYKTKQQALDRLRKIRVGEIPLTDCSETPEYASISPATAMTTFIHDELKRVLDMRSFSKPEDLQKMKLTNCIVFAMRAGILLAAEEKDHFLQQALSAISDD
;
A
#
# COMPACT_ATOMS: atom_id res chain seq x y z
N MET A 1 38.21 -30.46 -35.16
CA MET A 1 39.31 -29.63 -34.64
C MET A 1 38.66 -28.35 -34.12
N GLY A 2 38.17 -28.34 -32.89
CA GLY A 2 38.88 -27.84 -31.69
C GLY A 2 38.34 -26.42 -31.42
N ALA A 3 37.85 -26.00 -30.26
CA ALA A 3 37.92 -26.54 -28.90
C ALA A 3 36.67 -26.11 -28.10
N ALA A 4 36.39 -26.86 -27.03
CA ALA A 4 35.49 -26.50 -25.94
C ALA A 4 36.27 -25.83 -24.81
N ILE A 5 35.67 -24.86 -24.11
CA ILE A 5 35.99 -24.44 -22.72
C ILE A 5 34.64 -23.89 -22.17
N ALA A 6 33.90 -24.58 -21.28
CA ALA A 6 33.98 -24.54 -19.80
C ALA A 6 34.10 -23.08 -19.27
N GLY A 7 33.26 -22.55 -18.38
CA GLY A 7 32.77 -23.09 -17.11
C GLY A 7 33.28 -22.18 -15.98
N LEU A 8 32.47 -22.05 -14.90
CA LEU A 8 32.79 -21.46 -13.57
C LEU A 8 32.76 -19.93 -13.47
N ALA A 9 32.39 -19.27 -12.36
CA ALA A 9 31.73 -19.58 -11.08
C ALA A 9 31.47 -18.18 -10.45
N VAL A 10 30.31 -17.92 -9.83
CA VAL A 10 30.11 -17.76 -8.37
C VAL A 10 31.38 -17.41 -7.57
N GLU A 11 31.41 -16.18 -7.02
CA GLU A 11 32.08 -15.63 -5.82
C GLU A 11 31.75 -14.11 -5.84
N GLU A 12 31.54 -13.31 -4.80
CA GLU A 12 31.76 -13.42 -3.36
C GLU A 12 30.96 -12.31 -2.62
N ILE A 13 30.92 -12.44 -1.30
CA ILE A 13 30.17 -11.70 -0.28
C ILE A 13 30.89 -10.40 0.12
N ILE A 14 30.16 -9.31 0.41
CA ILE A 14 30.60 -8.34 1.43
C ILE A 14 29.43 -7.97 2.36
N LEU A 15 29.50 -8.53 3.56
CA LEU A 15 28.73 -8.17 4.76
C LEU A 15 29.57 -7.14 5.54
N LEU A 16 29.05 -5.93 5.76
CA LEU A 16 29.70 -4.93 6.62
C LEU A 16 28.80 -4.67 7.84
N VAL A 17 29.20 -5.28 8.95
CA VAL A 17 28.76 -4.98 10.31
C VAL A 17 29.70 -3.91 10.86
N VAL A 18 29.16 -2.77 11.30
CA VAL A 18 29.88 -1.86 12.20
C VAL A 18 28.97 -1.52 13.38
N SER A 19 29.53 -1.78 14.55
CA SER A 19 28.98 -1.61 15.88
C SER A 19 29.22 -0.20 16.43
N GLY A 20 28.27 0.27 17.27
CA GLY A 20 28.54 0.92 18.56
C GLY A 20 28.91 2.40 18.60
N ALA A 21 28.04 3.22 19.21
CA ALA A 21 28.32 3.96 20.45
C ALA A 21 27.14 4.88 20.82
N ALA A 22 26.90 5.04 22.12
CA ALA A 22 25.74 5.68 22.72
C ALA A 22 26.01 7.12 23.20
N LEU A 23 24.89 7.87 23.30
CA LEU A 23 24.51 8.87 24.31
C LEU A 23 25.32 10.19 24.45
N THR A 24 24.61 11.33 24.33
CA THR A 24 24.45 12.33 25.41
C THR A 24 23.24 13.24 25.15
N THR A 25 22.52 13.53 26.23
CA THR A 25 21.35 14.40 26.39
C THR A 25 21.72 15.86 26.76
N LEU A 26 20.70 16.73 26.69
CA LEU A 26 20.51 18.14 27.15
C LEU A 26 20.24 19.04 25.92
N GLY A 27 19.12 19.75 25.74
CA GLY A 27 17.98 20.09 26.59
C GLY A 27 17.70 21.58 26.41
N VAL A 28 16.53 22.00 25.91
CA VAL A 28 15.96 23.36 26.11
C VAL A 28 14.43 23.30 25.95
N CYS A 29 13.72 23.80 26.96
CA CYS A 29 12.30 24.15 26.91
C CYS A 29 12.11 25.55 26.34
N GLY A 30 11.07 25.76 25.52
CA GLY A 30 10.65 27.09 25.08
C GLY A 30 9.38 27.01 24.24
N ALA A 31 8.25 27.36 24.86
CA ALA A 31 6.91 27.30 24.30
C ALA A 31 6.64 28.38 23.25
N VAL A 32 5.84 28.06 22.22
CA VAL A 32 4.74 28.93 21.73
C VAL A 32 3.62 28.02 21.23
N ALA A 33 2.50 28.02 21.93
CA ALA A 33 1.25 27.46 21.45
C ALA A 33 0.66 28.45 20.42
N LEU A 34 0.75 28.11 19.14
CA LEU A 34 -0.09 28.67 18.10
C LEU A 34 -1.17 27.62 17.81
N ALA A 35 -2.35 27.87 18.37
CA ALA A 35 -3.58 27.15 18.04
C ALA A 35 -3.96 27.49 16.59
N ASN A 36 -3.41 26.73 15.66
CA ASN A 36 -4.01 26.59 14.34
C ASN A 36 -4.92 25.37 14.39
N SER A 37 -6.18 25.58 14.04
CA SER A 37 -7.20 24.56 13.87
C SER A 37 -6.74 23.52 12.84
N THR A 38 -5.98 22.52 13.29
CA THR A 38 -5.60 21.35 12.50
C THR A 38 -6.82 20.45 12.35
N GLN A 39 -7.47 20.52 11.19
CA GLN A 39 -8.38 19.48 10.74
C GLN A 39 -7.57 18.18 10.58
N ASN A 40 -7.71 17.31 11.57
CA ASN A 40 -7.21 15.94 11.51
C ASN A 40 -8.08 15.15 10.55
N CYS A 41 -7.57 14.85 9.35
CA CYS A 41 -8.00 13.66 8.64
C CYS A 41 -7.37 12.46 9.37
N SER A 42 -7.97 12.04 10.49
CA SER A 42 -7.57 10.80 11.14
C SER A 42 -8.16 9.63 10.35
N CYS A 43 -7.42 9.05 9.41
CA CYS A 43 -7.69 7.65 9.08
C CYS A 43 -7.44 6.88 10.39
N GLY A 44 -8.50 6.53 11.11
CA GLY A 44 -8.40 5.86 12.40
C GLY A 44 -7.64 4.54 12.29
N ALA A 45 -7.49 3.80 13.39
CA ALA A 45 -6.99 2.43 13.30
C ALA A 45 -7.79 1.66 12.23
N ALA A 46 -7.09 0.82 11.45
CA ALA A 46 -7.73 0.08 10.38
C ALA A 46 -8.98 -0.65 10.88
N PRO A 47 -10.14 -0.54 10.20
CA PRO A 47 -11.37 -1.12 10.69
C PRO A 47 -11.29 -2.65 10.67
N THR A 48 -11.46 -3.26 11.84
CA THR A 48 -11.59 -4.71 12.02
C THR A 48 -13.02 -5.14 11.71
N ILE A 49 -13.46 -5.06 10.46
CA ILE A 49 -14.77 -5.58 10.05
C ILE A 49 -14.58 -7.03 9.63
N PRO A 50 -15.01 -8.02 10.43
CA PRO A 50 -14.93 -9.42 10.04
C PRO A 50 -15.95 -9.66 8.93
N GLN A 51 -15.50 -10.02 7.73
CA GLN A 51 -16.37 -10.61 6.71
C GLN A 51 -16.07 -12.10 6.65
N ALA A 52 -17.11 -12.94 6.77
CA ALA A 52 -17.01 -14.41 6.81
C ALA A 52 -16.34 -15.06 5.58
N ASN A 53 -15.98 -14.26 4.57
CA ASN A 53 -15.33 -14.69 3.33
C ASN A 53 -14.14 -13.81 2.96
N SER A 54 -13.52 -13.17 3.94
CA SER A 54 -12.31 -12.36 3.74
C SER A 54 -11.19 -12.84 4.66
N LYS A 55 -9.95 -12.67 4.22
CA LYS A 55 -8.77 -12.83 5.07
C LYS A 55 -8.02 -11.50 5.11
N ASN A 56 -7.66 -11.05 6.31
CA ASN A 56 -7.03 -9.75 6.52
C ASN A 56 -5.69 -9.92 7.24
N PHE A 57 -4.68 -9.19 6.76
CA PHE A 57 -3.37 -9.08 7.38
C PHE A 57 -3.05 -7.61 7.59
N LYS A 58 -2.52 -7.28 8.76
CA LYS A 58 -2.02 -5.96 9.10
C LYS A 58 -0.51 -6.01 9.27
N ILE A 59 0.19 -5.42 8.33
CA ILE A 59 1.65 -5.35 8.26
C ILE A 59 2.09 -4.07 8.97
N GLN A 60 2.76 -4.22 10.11
CA GLN A 60 3.24 -3.11 10.94
C GLN A 60 4.76 -3.00 10.95
N ALA A 61 5.45 -4.09 10.65
CA ALA A 61 6.90 -4.18 10.57
C ALA A 61 7.37 -4.92 9.31
N ALA A 62 8.63 -4.70 8.91
CA ALA A 62 9.23 -5.41 7.78
C ALA A 62 9.26 -6.93 7.99
N SER A 63 9.35 -7.40 9.25
CA SER A 63 9.29 -8.82 9.61
C SER A 63 7.93 -9.48 9.33
N ASP A 64 6.87 -8.69 9.17
CA ASP A 64 5.51 -9.20 8.96
C ASP A 64 5.29 -9.64 7.50
N ILE A 65 6.19 -9.28 6.58
CA ILE A 65 6.08 -9.58 5.16
C ILE A 65 7.45 -9.95 4.57
N SER A 66 7.51 -11.07 3.86
CA SER A 66 8.71 -11.49 3.13
C SER A 66 8.35 -12.25 1.85
N SER A 67 9.04 -12.01 0.74
CA SER A 67 8.87 -12.82 -0.47
C SER A 67 9.42 -14.23 -0.27
N LEU A 68 8.72 -15.24 -0.79
CA LEU A 68 9.17 -16.64 -0.82
C LEU A 68 9.57 -17.09 -2.23
N SER A 69 8.88 -16.60 -3.25
CA SER A 69 9.20 -16.83 -4.66
C SER A 69 8.76 -15.62 -5.51
N LEU A 70 8.83 -15.73 -6.84
CA LEU A 70 8.30 -14.71 -7.75
C LEU A 70 6.80 -14.48 -7.57
N VAL A 71 6.05 -15.50 -7.16
CA VAL A 71 4.58 -15.50 -7.10
C VAL A 71 4.03 -15.78 -5.71
N SER A 72 4.89 -15.84 -4.69
CA SER A 72 4.46 -16.10 -3.31
C SER A 72 5.22 -15.28 -2.29
N ALA A 73 4.52 -14.95 -1.20
CA ALA A 73 5.05 -14.23 -0.05
C ALA A 73 4.49 -14.83 1.24
N LYS A 74 5.16 -14.53 2.35
CA LYS A 74 4.69 -14.81 3.70
C LYS A 74 4.15 -13.53 4.30
N LEU A 75 2.90 -13.53 4.75
CA LEU A 75 2.25 -12.44 5.47
C LEU A 75 1.89 -12.93 6.87
N ILE A 76 2.52 -12.35 7.90
CA ILE A 76 2.26 -12.65 9.32
C ILE A 76 2.22 -14.17 9.60
N GLY A 77 3.24 -14.88 9.13
CA GLY A 77 3.32 -16.34 9.34
C GLY A 77 2.64 -17.19 8.27
N GLU A 78 1.71 -16.64 7.48
CA GLU A 78 0.93 -17.38 6.48
C GLU A 78 1.50 -17.22 5.08
N THR A 79 1.49 -18.31 4.31
CA THR A 79 1.90 -18.28 2.90
C THR A 79 0.73 -17.82 2.04
N VAL A 80 1.01 -16.85 1.18
CA VAL A 80 0.13 -16.37 0.11
C VAL A 80 0.79 -16.67 -1.22
N GLN A 81 0.06 -17.27 -2.16
CA GLN A 81 0.51 -17.54 -3.51
C GLN A 81 -0.48 -16.98 -4.53
N ASN A 82 -0.01 -16.27 -5.55
CA ASN A 82 -0.83 -15.86 -6.70
C ASN A 82 -0.47 -16.71 -7.92
N SER A 83 -1.41 -17.50 -8.44
CA SER A 83 -1.19 -18.32 -9.64
C SER A 83 -1.57 -17.65 -10.96
N LYS A 84 -2.16 -16.44 -10.93
CA LYS A 84 -2.54 -15.66 -12.12
C LYS A 84 -1.45 -14.64 -12.45
N VAL A 85 -0.69 -14.88 -13.52
CA VAL A 85 0.32 -13.95 -14.06
C VAL A 85 0.17 -13.88 -15.59
N PRO A 86 0.00 -12.68 -16.20
CA PRO A 86 -0.18 -11.40 -15.54
C PRO A 86 -1.47 -11.36 -14.70
N PHE A 87 -1.44 -10.62 -13.60
CA PHE A 87 -2.64 -10.26 -12.85
C PHE A 87 -3.12 -8.88 -13.26
N SER A 88 -4.37 -8.56 -12.95
CA SER A 88 -4.92 -7.22 -13.19
C SER A 88 -4.91 -6.41 -11.90
N PHE A 89 -4.83 -5.09 -12.00
CA PHE A 89 -5.02 -4.21 -10.86
C PHE A 89 -5.75 -2.92 -11.25
N SER A 90 -6.41 -2.31 -10.28
CA SER A 90 -7.06 -1.01 -10.40
C SER A 90 -6.82 -0.18 -9.13
N PHE A 91 -6.97 1.13 -9.26
CA PHE A 91 -6.92 2.06 -8.15
C PHE A 91 -8.34 2.35 -7.69
N LEU A 92 -8.63 2.09 -6.40
CA LEU A 92 -9.93 2.39 -5.81
C LEU A 92 -9.84 3.60 -4.90
N ILE A 93 -10.82 4.49 -5.01
CA ILE A 93 -10.95 5.69 -4.17
C ILE A 93 -12.34 5.71 -3.57
N GLY A 94 -12.41 5.66 -2.24
CA GLY A 94 -13.60 5.98 -1.49
C GLY A 94 -13.64 7.47 -1.18
N LYS A 95 -14.79 8.10 -1.42
CA LYS A 95 -15.04 9.52 -1.15
C LYS A 95 -16.23 9.68 -0.19
N GLY A 96 -16.17 10.69 0.67
CA GLY A 96 -17.28 11.09 1.52
C GLY A 96 -17.20 12.59 1.80
N ASP A 97 -18.34 13.20 2.13
CA ASP A 97 -18.41 14.58 2.59
C ASP A 97 -19.21 14.68 3.89
N SER A 98 -18.75 15.53 4.80
CA SER A 98 -19.56 15.94 5.94
C SER A 98 -19.47 17.43 6.17
N ASN A 99 -20.52 18.15 5.80
CA ASN A 99 -20.62 19.61 5.94
C ASN A 99 -19.52 20.35 5.17
N GLY A 100 -19.27 19.96 3.91
CA GLY A 100 -18.24 20.56 3.06
C GLY A 100 -16.81 20.20 3.48
N LYS A 101 -16.65 19.15 4.28
CA LYS A 101 -15.36 18.57 4.65
C LYS A 101 -15.22 17.26 3.91
N PRO A 102 -14.47 17.22 2.79
CA PRO A 102 -14.29 15.99 2.06
C PRO A 102 -13.35 15.05 2.84
N ALA A 103 -13.58 13.75 2.66
CA ALA A 103 -12.76 12.69 3.18
C ALA A 103 -12.50 11.66 2.09
N TYR A 104 -11.27 11.17 2.04
CA TYR A 104 -10.81 10.25 1.00
C TYR A 104 -10.08 9.07 1.64
N HIS A 105 -10.26 7.89 1.04
CA HIS A 105 -9.41 6.73 1.29
C HIS A 105 -9.13 6.01 -0.02
N ALA A 106 -7.92 5.51 -0.19
CA ALA A 106 -7.55 4.82 -1.41
C ALA A 106 -6.70 3.58 -1.14
N GLY A 107 -6.74 2.67 -2.11
CA GLY A 107 -5.97 1.44 -2.11
C GLY A 107 -5.85 0.89 -3.53
N VAL A 108 -5.01 -0.12 -3.68
CA VAL A 108 -4.90 -0.87 -4.93
C VAL A 108 -5.70 -2.16 -4.79
N LEU A 109 -6.61 -2.41 -5.72
CA LEU A 109 -7.30 -3.68 -5.86
C LEU A 109 -6.60 -4.50 -6.93
N MET A 110 -6.17 -5.71 -6.59
CA MET A 110 -5.56 -6.66 -7.53
C MET A 110 -6.51 -7.81 -7.76
N GLU A 111 -6.74 -8.15 -9.02
CA GLU A 111 -7.45 -9.35 -9.44
C GLU A 111 -6.45 -10.44 -9.84
N GLY A 112 -6.39 -11.49 -9.04
CA GLY A 112 -5.46 -12.60 -9.15
C GLY A 112 -6.14 -13.95 -8.94
N SER A 113 -5.34 -14.98 -8.69
CA SER A 113 -5.80 -16.27 -8.19
C SER A 113 -4.96 -16.62 -6.96
N PHE A 114 -5.43 -16.14 -5.81
CA PHE A 114 -4.70 -16.18 -4.55
C PHE A 114 -5.09 -17.42 -3.74
N ASP A 115 -4.10 -18.22 -3.34
CA ASP A 115 -4.25 -19.18 -2.25
C ASP A 115 -3.66 -18.59 -0.97
N VAL A 116 -4.46 -18.57 0.10
CA VAL A 116 -4.03 -18.12 1.43
C VAL A 116 -4.33 -19.24 2.42
N SER A 117 -3.29 -19.96 2.82
CA SER A 117 -3.40 -21.10 3.74
C SER A 117 -4.46 -22.13 3.30
N GLY A 118 -4.53 -22.44 1.99
CA GLY A 118 -5.47 -23.40 1.42
C GLY A 118 -6.87 -22.85 1.11
N SER A 119 -7.10 -21.54 1.30
CA SER A 119 -8.34 -20.86 0.92
C SER A 119 -8.14 -20.02 -0.34
N ALA A 120 -9.00 -20.22 -1.33
CA ALA A 120 -8.95 -19.49 -2.59
C ALA A 120 -9.67 -18.12 -2.52
N PHE A 121 -9.00 -17.09 -3.07
CA PHE A 121 -9.48 -15.72 -3.21
C PHE A 121 -9.13 -15.20 -4.61
N ASN A 122 -9.97 -14.31 -5.14
CA ASN A 122 -9.76 -13.74 -6.49
C ASN A 122 -9.27 -12.30 -6.45
N PHE A 123 -9.44 -11.63 -5.31
CA PHE A 123 -9.12 -10.22 -5.17
C PHE A 123 -8.26 -9.98 -3.94
N MET A 124 -7.30 -9.08 -4.04
CA MET A 124 -6.48 -8.58 -2.94
C MET A 124 -6.53 -7.06 -2.95
N PHE A 125 -7.05 -6.46 -1.88
CA PHE A 125 -7.04 -5.01 -1.67
C PHE A 125 -5.91 -4.64 -0.71
N VAL A 126 -5.10 -3.67 -1.10
CA VAL A 126 -3.95 -3.19 -0.32
C VAL A 126 -4.07 -1.70 -0.09
N ASP A 127 -4.13 -1.29 1.17
CA ASP A 127 -4.27 0.11 1.57
C ASP A 127 -3.38 0.47 2.76
N ARG A 128 -3.04 1.76 2.87
CA ARG A 128 -2.20 2.28 3.96
C ARG A 128 -3.05 2.97 5.01
N TRP A 129 -2.81 2.62 6.26
CA TRP A 129 -3.40 3.21 7.45
C TRP A 129 -2.31 3.83 8.33
N GLN A 130 -2.74 4.60 9.34
CA GLN A 130 -1.81 5.24 10.28
C GLN A 130 -0.90 4.23 10.99
N ASP A 131 -1.41 3.03 11.22
CA ASP A 131 -0.80 2.00 12.05
C ASP A 131 -0.29 0.79 11.26
N GLY A 132 -0.22 0.87 9.92
CA GLY A 132 0.34 -0.19 9.08
C GLY A 132 -0.17 -0.18 7.64
N VAL A 133 0.29 -1.15 6.85
CA VAL A 133 -0.36 -1.53 5.58
C VAL A 133 -1.33 -2.67 5.87
N VAL A 134 -2.52 -2.59 5.30
CA VAL A 134 -3.53 -3.63 5.40
C VAL A 134 -3.66 -4.34 4.06
N VAL A 135 -3.61 -5.66 4.10
CA VAL A 135 -3.82 -6.53 2.94
C VAL A 135 -5.06 -7.35 3.22
N THR A 136 -6.07 -7.23 2.37
CA THR A 136 -7.32 -7.99 2.52
C THR A 136 -7.65 -8.76 1.26
N PHE A 137 -7.92 -10.06 1.42
CA PHE A 137 -8.31 -10.96 0.35
C PHE A 137 -9.82 -11.15 0.33
N TYR A 138 -10.40 -11.17 -0.88
CA TYR A 138 -11.83 -11.36 -1.13
C TYR A 138 -12.07 -12.39 -2.22
N LYS A 139 -13.23 -13.04 -2.14
CA LYS A 139 -13.70 -13.96 -3.19
C LYS A 139 -14.30 -13.19 -4.37
N THR A 140 -14.90 -12.03 -4.13
CA THR A 140 -15.56 -11.22 -5.16
C THR A 140 -15.16 -9.74 -5.07
N LYS A 141 -15.16 -9.05 -6.22
CA LYS A 141 -14.91 -7.61 -6.32
C LYS A 141 -15.88 -6.79 -5.47
N GLN A 142 -17.16 -7.19 -5.46
CA GLN A 142 -18.20 -6.51 -4.70
C GLN A 142 -17.89 -6.45 -3.20
N GLN A 143 -17.26 -7.48 -2.62
CA GLN A 143 -16.88 -7.48 -1.20
C GLN A 143 -15.83 -6.40 -0.88
N ALA A 144 -14.89 -6.16 -1.80
CA ALA A 144 -13.89 -5.10 -1.67
C ALA A 144 -14.55 -3.71 -1.75
N LEU A 145 -15.40 -3.49 -2.75
CA LEU A 145 -16.14 -2.24 -2.93
C LEU A 145 -17.06 -1.95 -1.73
N ASP A 146 -17.78 -2.95 -1.23
CA ASP A 146 -18.64 -2.82 -0.06
C ASP A 146 -17.87 -2.55 1.22
N ARG A 147 -16.63 -3.06 1.35
CA ARG A 147 -15.77 -2.68 2.48
C ARG A 147 -15.39 -1.21 2.37
N LEU A 148 -15.00 -0.73 1.19
CA LEU A 148 -14.56 0.65 1.01
C LEU A 148 -15.67 1.64 1.38
N ARG A 149 -16.92 1.35 0.98
CA ARG A 149 -18.11 2.13 1.36
C ARG A 149 -18.46 2.09 2.86
N LYS A 150 -17.93 1.11 3.60
CA LYS A 150 -18.12 0.98 5.06
C LYS A 150 -17.00 1.63 5.85
N ILE A 151 -15.94 2.10 5.19
CA ILE A 151 -14.87 2.82 5.84
C ILE A 151 -15.37 4.20 6.27
N ARG A 152 -14.95 4.61 7.46
CA ARG A 152 -15.07 5.99 7.93
C ARG A 152 -13.66 6.55 8.09
N VAL A 153 -13.45 7.77 7.60
CA VAL A 153 -12.22 8.52 7.82
C VAL A 153 -12.55 9.59 8.86
N GLY A 154 -12.05 9.41 10.08
CA GLY A 154 -12.61 10.06 11.26
C GLY A 154 -14.07 9.67 11.43
N GLU A 155 -14.96 10.65 11.48
CA GLU A 155 -16.42 10.44 11.57
C GLU A 155 -17.13 10.48 10.21
N ILE A 156 -16.40 10.71 9.11
CA ILE A 156 -16.99 10.90 7.79
C ILE A 156 -17.09 9.54 7.09
N PRO A 157 -18.30 9.03 6.80
CA PRO A 157 -18.47 7.80 6.03
C PRO A 157 -18.10 8.05 4.57
N LEU A 158 -17.44 7.07 3.94
CA LEU A 158 -17.20 7.10 2.50
C LEU A 158 -18.46 6.61 1.78
N THR A 159 -19.23 7.53 1.22
CA THR A 159 -20.52 7.25 0.57
C THR A 159 -20.38 6.92 -0.91
N ASP A 160 -19.27 7.28 -1.52
CA ASP A 160 -18.99 7.03 -2.94
C ASP A 160 -17.68 6.24 -3.11
N CYS A 161 -17.59 5.51 -4.23
CA CYS A 161 -16.44 4.70 -4.58
C CYS A 161 -16.22 4.77 -6.09
N SER A 162 -15.07 5.28 -6.49
CA SER A 162 -14.60 5.28 -7.88
C SER A 162 -13.47 4.26 -8.06
N GLU A 163 -13.34 3.78 -9.29
CA GLU A 163 -12.35 2.80 -9.72
C GLU A 163 -11.74 3.26 -11.04
N THR A 164 -10.41 3.25 -11.15
CA THR A 164 -9.74 3.47 -12.43
C THR A 164 -9.90 2.25 -13.35
N PRO A 165 -9.68 2.41 -14.67
CA PRO A 165 -9.45 1.28 -15.56
C PRO A 165 -8.48 0.23 -15.00
N GLU A 166 -8.65 -0.99 -15.46
CA GLU A 166 -7.80 -2.13 -15.08
C GLU A 166 -6.51 -2.13 -15.91
N TYR A 167 -5.40 -2.39 -15.24
CA TYR A 167 -4.06 -2.48 -15.79
C TYR A 167 -3.50 -3.89 -15.57
N ALA A 168 -2.65 -4.37 -16.47
CA ALA A 168 -1.96 -5.64 -16.30
C ALA A 168 -0.64 -5.45 -15.55
N SER A 169 -0.26 -6.42 -14.71
CA SER A 169 1.05 -6.45 -14.07
C SER A 169 1.66 -7.84 -14.04
N ILE A 170 2.97 -7.89 -14.23
CA ILE A 170 3.82 -9.07 -14.01
C ILE A 170 4.75 -8.88 -12.80
N SER A 171 4.50 -7.86 -11.97
CA SER A 171 5.37 -7.51 -10.85
C SER A 171 5.54 -8.70 -9.90
N PRO A 172 6.79 -9.11 -9.60
CA PRO A 172 7.03 -10.24 -8.72
C PRO A 172 6.74 -9.86 -7.25
N ALA A 173 6.48 -10.86 -6.42
CA ALA A 173 6.26 -10.68 -4.99
C ALA A 173 7.45 -9.98 -4.30
N THR A 174 8.69 -10.16 -4.79
CA THR A 174 9.89 -9.44 -4.32
C THR A 174 9.77 -7.92 -4.47
N ALA A 175 9.24 -7.43 -5.60
CA ALA A 175 9.02 -6.01 -5.84
C ALA A 175 7.96 -5.45 -4.89
N MET A 176 6.85 -6.18 -4.71
CA MET A 176 5.77 -5.77 -3.82
C MET A 176 6.21 -5.75 -2.35
N THR A 177 6.92 -6.77 -1.89
CA THR A 177 7.43 -6.83 -0.50
C THR A 177 8.43 -5.71 -0.22
N THR A 178 9.37 -5.46 -1.15
CA THR A 178 10.33 -4.34 -1.06
C THR A 178 9.59 -2.99 -0.97
N PHE A 179 8.58 -2.78 -1.82
CA PHE A 179 7.75 -1.59 -1.78
C PHE A 179 7.08 -1.38 -0.42
N ILE A 180 6.49 -2.43 0.17
CA ILE A 180 5.87 -2.35 1.50
C ILE A 180 6.91 -2.02 2.57
N HIS A 181 8.09 -2.63 2.53
CA HIS A 181 9.18 -2.31 3.46
C HIS A 181 9.59 -0.84 3.39
N ASP A 182 9.65 -0.28 2.18
CA ASP A 182 10.01 1.11 1.99
C ASP A 182 8.91 2.08 2.43
N GLU A 183 7.64 1.77 2.14
CA GLU A 183 6.51 2.58 2.62
C GLU A 183 6.35 2.55 4.14
N LEU A 184 6.68 1.44 4.81
CA LEU A 184 6.70 1.37 6.27
C LEU A 184 7.73 2.31 6.92
N LYS A 185 8.83 2.63 6.23
CA LYS A 185 9.87 3.56 6.71
C LYS A 185 9.48 5.03 6.53
N ARG A 186 8.48 5.33 5.71
CA ARG A 186 8.07 6.71 5.42
C ARG A 186 7.28 7.30 6.58
N VAL A 187 7.47 8.60 6.80
CA VAL A 187 6.68 9.35 7.77
C VAL A 187 5.27 9.49 7.22
N LEU A 188 4.30 8.98 7.98
CA LEU A 188 2.90 9.11 7.63
C LEU A 188 2.41 10.48 8.08
N ASP A 189 1.96 11.28 7.11
CA ASP A 189 1.36 12.59 7.38
C ASP A 189 -0.01 12.63 6.72
N MET A 190 -1.03 12.57 7.57
CA MET A 190 -2.43 12.63 7.17
C MET A 190 -2.99 14.05 7.24
N ARG A 191 -2.18 15.02 7.70
CA ARG A 191 -2.56 16.41 7.69
C ARG A 191 -2.16 16.94 6.31
N SER A 192 -3.11 17.52 5.59
CA SER A 192 -2.84 18.37 4.43
C SER A 192 -2.64 17.64 3.09
N PHE A 193 -3.77 17.28 2.48
CA PHE A 193 -3.90 17.41 1.03
C PHE A 193 -5.04 18.40 0.80
N SER A 194 -4.68 19.65 0.55
CA SER A 194 -5.66 20.65 0.10
C SER A 194 -5.50 20.92 -1.39
N LYS A 195 -4.39 20.49 -2.01
CA LYS A 195 -4.08 20.74 -3.41
C LYS A 195 -3.30 19.58 -4.07
N PRO A 196 -3.44 19.35 -5.38
CA PRO A 196 -2.73 18.28 -6.11
C PRO A 196 -1.20 18.31 -5.98
N GLU A 197 -0.59 19.47 -5.78
CA GLU A 197 0.88 19.59 -5.64
C GLU A 197 1.40 18.94 -4.35
N ASP A 198 0.54 18.75 -3.34
CA ASP A 198 0.89 18.06 -2.11
C ASP A 198 1.24 16.57 -2.37
N LEU A 199 0.73 15.97 -3.45
CA LEU A 199 1.04 14.59 -3.88
C LEU A 199 2.51 14.41 -4.29
N GLN A 200 3.23 15.52 -4.55
CA GLN A 200 4.65 15.50 -4.92
C GLN A 200 5.59 15.50 -3.69
N LYS A 201 5.08 15.60 -2.46
CA LYS A 201 5.89 15.60 -1.23
C LYS A 201 6.40 14.18 -0.91
N MET A 202 7.55 13.83 -1.49
CA MET A 202 8.18 12.49 -1.42
C MET A 202 8.44 11.93 -0.01
N LYS A 203 8.57 12.77 1.02
CA LYS A 203 8.84 12.33 2.41
C LYS A 203 7.58 11.99 3.21
N LEU A 204 6.39 12.33 2.71
CA LEU A 204 5.11 12.09 3.37
C LEU A 204 4.39 10.93 2.66
N THR A 205 3.63 10.14 3.42
CA THR A 205 2.75 9.11 2.88
C THR A 205 1.37 9.16 3.54
N ASN A 206 0.33 8.93 2.74
CA ASN A 206 -1.05 8.67 3.16
C ASN A 206 -1.62 7.54 2.28
N CYS A 207 -2.88 7.17 2.46
CA CYS A 207 -3.52 6.11 1.67
C CYS A 207 -3.51 6.38 0.16
N ILE A 208 -3.73 7.62 -0.27
CA ILE A 208 -3.74 8.03 -1.69
C ILE A 208 -2.34 7.91 -2.30
N VAL A 209 -1.35 8.56 -1.71
CA VAL A 209 0.03 8.57 -2.20
C VAL A 209 0.62 7.16 -2.18
N PHE A 210 0.32 6.38 -1.14
CA PHE A 210 0.68 4.96 -1.08
C PHE A 210 0.11 4.20 -2.27
N ALA A 211 -1.20 4.31 -2.51
CA ALA A 211 -1.87 3.57 -3.57
C ALA A 211 -1.44 4.03 -4.98
N MET A 212 -1.15 5.32 -5.17
CA MET A 212 -0.56 5.83 -6.41
C MET A 212 0.84 5.26 -6.67
N ARG A 213 1.73 5.26 -5.65
CA ARG A 213 3.08 4.68 -5.80
C ARG A 213 3.03 3.17 -6.04
N ALA A 214 2.12 2.48 -5.37
CA ALA A 214 1.86 1.05 -5.61
C ALA A 214 1.41 0.83 -7.06
N GLY A 215 0.46 1.64 -7.56
CA GLY A 215 0.02 1.54 -8.95
C GLY A 215 1.12 1.87 -9.97
N ILE A 216 1.97 2.86 -9.71
CA ILE A 216 3.15 3.17 -10.56
C ILE A 216 4.11 1.98 -10.62
N LEU A 217 4.38 1.34 -9.47
CA LEU A 217 5.19 0.14 -9.41
C LEU A 217 4.60 -0.98 -10.28
N LEU A 218 3.28 -1.19 -10.18
CA LEU A 218 2.59 -2.27 -10.87
C LEU A 218 2.40 -2.03 -12.36
N ALA A 219 2.15 -0.77 -12.77
CA ALA A 219 1.92 -0.37 -14.16
C ALA A 219 3.20 -0.49 -15.00
N ALA A 220 4.37 -0.33 -14.38
CA ALA A 220 5.71 -0.38 -14.99
C ALA A 220 5.86 0.44 -16.29
N GLU A 221 5.41 -0.11 -17.42
CA GLU A 221 5.43 0.48 -18.77
C GLU A 221 4.31 1.52 -18.97
N GLU A 222 3.18 1.38 -18.27
CA GLU A 222 2.01 2.27 -18.40
C GLU A 222 1.92 3.32 -17.27
N LYS A 223 3.03 3.57 -16.57
CA LYS A 223 3.05 4.41 -15.34
C LYS A 223 2.48 5.81 -15.54
N ASP A 224 2.74 6.45 -16.69
CA ASP A 224 2.33 7.85 -16.92
C ASP A 224 0.82 7.91 -17.20
N HIS A 225 0.30 6.91 -17.93
CA HIS A 225 -1.12 6.77 -18.19
C HIS A 225 -1.89 6.46 -16.89
N PHE A 226 -1.37 5.52 -16.09
CA PHE A 226 -1.89 5.24 -14.75
C PHE A 226 -1.96 6.49 -13.89
N LEU A 227 -0.86 7.26 -13.83
CA LEU A 227 -0.79 8.46 -13.00
C LEU A 227 -1.81 9.51 -13.44
N GLN A 228 -1.96 9.74 -14.74
CA GLN A 228 -2.96 10.68 -15.27
C GLN A 228 -4.38 10.27 -14.88
N GLN A 229 -4.73 8.99 -15.01
CA GLN A 229 -6.06 8.50 -14.66
C GLN A 229 -6.32 8.54 -13.15
N ALA A 230 -5.33 8.18 -12.33
CA ALA A 230 -5.43 8.28 -10.88
C ALA A 230 -5.64 9.74 -10.42
N LEU A 231 -4.94 10.69 -11.04
CA LEU A 231 -5.12 12.12 -10.77
C LEU A 231 -6.51 12.60 -11.20
N SER A 232 -7.01 12.18 -12.37
CA SER A 232 -8.36 12.52 -12.82
C SER A 232 -9.43 12.03 -11.84
N ALA A 233 -9.35 10.77 -11.41
CA ALA A 233 -10.31 10.19 -10.47
C ALA A 233 -10.35 10.91 -9.10
N ILE A 234 -9.23 11.53 -8.70
CA ILE A 234 -9.16 12.39 -7.51
C ILE A 234 -9.73 13.79 -7.78
N SER A 235 -9.57 14.32 -9.00
CA SER A 235 -9.81 15.73 -9.35
C SER A 235 -11.19 16.03 -9.92
N ASP A 236 -12.02 15.02 -10.25
CA ASP A 236 -13.37 15.20 -10.81
C ASP A 236 -14.41 15.79 -9.80
N ASP A 237 -13.99 16.73 -8.94
CA ASP A 237 -14.83 17.54 -8.05
C ASP A 237 -14.55 19.06 -8.24
#